data_AF-A0A3D3RDY4-F1
#
_entry.id   AF-A0A3D3RDY4-F1
#
_cell.length_a   1.000
_cell.length_b   1.000
_cell.length_c   1.000
_cell.angle_alpha   90.00
_cell.angle_beta   90.00
_cell.angle_gamma   90.00
#
_symmetry.space_group_name_H-M   'P 1'
#
loop_
_entity.id
_entity.type
_entity.pdbx_description
1 polymer ?
#
loop_
_entity_poly.entity_id
_entity_poly.type
_entity_poly.pdbx_seq_one_letter_code
_entity_poly.pdbx_strand_id
1 'polypeptide(L)'
;MVGVRKRGEEIRQFILKNVEKHSSDIVAITASQFQISRQAVNKHIKLLVEQKAILVKGATRSRRYSLHPLIEWSNSYDLENKLEEDVVWQQDISKFLKELPDNVRDIWHYGFTEMLNNAIDHSSGSRVIIHIEKTASTTNIMIIDDGEGIFKKIQRELGLSDERHSVLELAKGKLTTDPNHHSGEGIFFSSRMFDRFAISSGSTDFSHEFDKTEDWIIEHKENKSGTAVFMYLSNNSSRTSKGVFDNFTSDDDYGFTKTIVPVHLAQYGDDQLISRSQAKRLLVRIEKFKKVIFDFDEVETIGQAFADEIFRVFQLQHKEMELVAINTQKQVQQMISRALSKE
;
A
#
# COMPACT_ATOMS: atom_id res chain seq x y z
N MET A 1 -20.06 23.86 38.19
CA MET A 1 -19.15 22.71 37.94
C MET A 1 -19.22 22.13 36.50
N VAL A 2 -19.88 22.81 35.56
CA VAL A 2 -20.01 22.36 34.15
C VAL A 2 -18.66 22.43 33.39
N GLY A 3 -17.81 23.42 33.68
CA GLY A 3 -16.52 23.61 32.99
C GLY A 3 -15.47 22.52 33.25
N VAL A 4 -15.47 21.90 34.44
CA VAL A 4 -14.51 20.81 34.78
C VAL A 4 -14.84 19.52 34.01
N ARG A 5 -16.13 19.25 33.78
CA ARG A 5 -16.56 18.10 32.95
C ARG A 5 -16.22 18.31 31.48
N LYS A 6 -16.47 19.51 30.96
CA LYS A 6 -16.14 19.90 29.57
C LYS A 6 -14.65 19.76 29.27
N ARG A 7 -13.77 20.29 30.14
CA ARG A 7 -12.31 20.15 29.97
C ARG A 7 -11.85 18.68 30.00
N GLY A 8 -12.44 17.87 30.87
CA GLY A 8 -12.14 16.44 30.93
C GLY A 8 -12.58 15.67 29.69
N GLU A 9 -13.68 16.07 29.07
CA GLU A 9 -14.16 15.54 27.78
C GLU A 9 -13.24 15.95 26.64
N GLU A 10 -12.84 17.22 26.57
CA GLU A 10 -11.89 17.73 25.56
C GLU A 10 -10.56 16.96 25.58
N ILE A 11 -10.02 16.68 26.78
CA ILE A 11 -8.81 15.85 26.92
C ILE A 11 -9.03 14.45 26.37
N ARG A 12 -10.14 13.79 26.72
CA ARG A 12 -10.42 12.42 26.25
C ARG A 12 -10.64 12.38 24.74
N GLN A 13 -11.35 13.36 24.17
CA GLN A 13 -11.54 13.49 22.73
C GLN A 13 -10.20 13.70 22.01
N PHE A 14 -9.31 14.53 22.56
CA PHE A 14 -7.97 14.68 22.01
C PHE A 14 -7.18 13.37 22.04
N ILE A 15 -7.24 12.61 23.13
CA ILE A 15 -6.58 11.29 23.21
C ILE A 15 -7.13 10.38 22.11
N LEU A 16 -8.45 10.21 22.01
CA LEU A 16 -9.07 9.33 21.01
C LEU A 16 -8.74 9.73 19.57
N LYS A 17 -8.65 11.04 19.28
CA LYS A 17 -8.31 11.54 17.95
C LYS A 17 -6.85 11.30 17.55
N ASN A 18 -5.94 11.18 18.52
CA ASN A 18 -4.49 11.18 18.28
C ASN A 18 -3.80 9.86 18.65
N VAL A 19 -4.47 8.96 19.39
CA VAL A 19 -3.84 7.75 19.95
C VAL A 19 -3.27 6.82 18.87
N GLU A 20 -3.91 6.72 17.70
CA GLU A 20 -3.42 5.89 16.59
C GLU A 20 -2.09 6.40 16.02
N LYS A 21 -1.93 7.73 15.89
CA LYS A 21 -0.68 8.35 15.41
C LYS A 21 0.42 8.40 16.48
N HIS A 22 0.01 8.39 17.74
CA HIS A 22 0.89 8.58 18.89
C HIS A 22 0.81 7.40 19.88
N SER A 23 0.78 6.18 19.36
CA SER A 23 0.53 4.97 20.17
C SER A 23 1.52 4.80 21.32
N SER A 24 2.75 5.30 21.18
CA SER A 24 3.81 5.19 22.19
C SER A 24 3.94 6.41 23.10
N ASP A 25 3.50 7.59 22.66
CA ASP A 25 3.80 8.89 23.26
C ASP A 25 2.57 9.77 23.50
N ILE A 26 1.34 9.27 23.26
CA ILE A 26 0.07 9.99 23.46
C ILE A 26 -0.04 10.62 24.85
N VAL A 27 0.51 9.96 25.88
CA VAL A 27 0.53 10.48 27.26
C VAL A 27 1.36 11.77 27.34
N ALA A 28 2.52 11.80 26.69
CA ALA A 28 3.42 12.95 26.71
C ALA A 28 2.84 14.12 25.91
N ILE A 29 2.30 13.85 24.72
CA ILE A 29 1.71 14.88 23.86
C ILE A 29 0.47 15.49 24.51
N THR A 30 -0.42 14.66 25.06
CA THR A 30 -1.62 15.14 25.75
C THR A 30 -1.24 15.97 27.00
N ALA A 31 -0.23 15.53 27.75
CA ALA A 31 0.26 16.29 28.91
C ALA A 31 0.77 17.68 28.52
N SER A 32 1.54 17.76 27.44
CA SER A 32 2.05 19.02 26.88
C SER A 32 0.91 19.92 26.40
N GLN A 33 0.02 19.39 25.57
CA GLN A 33 -1.08 20.14 24.95
C GLN A 33 -2.02 20.77 25.97
N PHE A 34 -2.38 20.05 27.03
CA PHE A 34 -3.34 20.53 28.04
C PHE A 34 -2.68 21.13 29.28
N GLN A 35 -1.33 21.18 29.31
CA GLN A 35 -0.52 21.63 30.44
C GLN A 35 -0.91 20.93 31.75
N ILE A 36 -0.99 19.60 31.71
CA ILE A 36 -1.31 18.75 32.86
C ILE A 36 -0.24 17.68 33.09
N SER A 37 -0.16 17.14 34.29
CA SER A 37 0.82 16.08 34.59
C SER A 37 0.49 14.79 33.81
N ARG A 38 1.52 13.99 33.49
CA ARG A 38 1.33 12.65 32.91
C ARG A 38 0.45 11.75 33.77
N GLN A 39 0.47 11.94 35.09
CA GLN A 39 -0.38 11.22 36.04
C GLN A 39 -1.87 11.59 35.84
N ALA A 40 -2.18 12.85 35.59
CA ALA A 40 -3.53 13.30 35.27
C ALA A 40 -4.01 12.69 33.93
N VAL A 41 -3.17 12.71 32.90
CA VAL A 41 -3.47 12.05 31.61
C VAL A 41 -3.74 10.56 31.79
N ASN A 42 -2.93 9.86 32.58
CA ASN A 42 -3.11 8.44 32.86
C ASN A 42 -4.46 8.13 33.55
N LYS A 43 -5.03 9.06 34.33
CA LYS A 43 -6.40 8.91 34.86
C LYS A 43 -7.45 8.95 33.74
N HIS A 44 -7.30 9.85 32.77
CA HIS A 44 -8.18 9.90 31.60
C HIS A 44 -8.05 8.63 30.74
N ILE A 45 -6.82 8.15 30.51
CA ILE A 45 -6.59 6.90 29.80
C ILE A 45 -7.20 5.72 30.55
N LYS A 46 -7.01 5.61 31.87
CA LYS A 46 -7.61 4.53 32.66
C LYS A 46 -9.13 4.49 32.49
N LEU A 47 -9.77 5.66 32.54
CA LEU A 47 -11.22 5.76 32.31
C LEU A 47 -11.61 5.35 30.89
N LEU A 48 -10.84 5.74 29.87
CA LEU A 48 -11.07 5.31 28.48
C LEU A 48 -10.87 3.79 28.30
N VAL A 49 -9.94 3.17 29.03
CA VAL A 49 -9.73 1.72 29.03
C VAL A 49 -10.90 1.01 29.72
N GLU A 50 -11.34 1.50 30.89
CA GLU A 50 -12.52 0.99 31.59
C GLU A 50 -13.79 1.08 30.73
N GLN A 51 -13.89 2.12 29.90
CA GLN A 51 -14.99 2.34 28.95
C GLN A 51 -14.84 1.56 27.63
N LYS A 52 -13.80 0.71 27.49
CA LYS A 52 -13.48 0.01 26.23
C LYS A 52 -13.37 0.96 25.03
N ALA A 53 -12.85 2.17 25.23
CA ALA A 53 -12.53 3.09 24.15
C ALA A 53 -11.06 2.98 23.71
N ILE A 54 -10.18 2.51 24.61
CA ILE A 54 -8.75 2.32 24.36
C ILE A 54 -8.30 0.94 24.84
N LEU A 55 -7.42 0.29 24.07
CA LEU A 55 -6.64 -0.86 24.47
C LEU A 55 -5.21 -0.46 24.86
N VAL A 56 -4.60 -1.26 25.74
CA VAL A 56 -3.23 -1.07 26.20
C VAL A 56 -2.48 -2.37 26.02
N LYS A 57 -1.41 -2.36 25.24
CA LYS A 57 -0.48 -3.49 25.06
C LYS A 57 0.91 -3.12 25.61
N GLY A 58 1.67 -4.12 26.07
CA GLY A 58 3.03 -3.94 26.59
C GLY A 58 3.12 -3.37 28.01
N ALA A 59 4.35 -3.24 28.51
CA ALA A 59 4.63 -2.81 29.88
C ALA A 59 5.70 -1.71 29.91
N THR A 60 5.56 -0.73 30.81
CA THR A 60 6.51 0.38 30.99
C THR A 60 6.89 1.10 29.68
N ARG A 61 8.11 0.91 29.15
CA ARG A 61 8.62 1.55 27.93
C ARG A 61 8.07 0.96 26.63
N SER A 62 7.61 -0.29 26.65
CA SER A 62 6.96 -0.93 25.49
C SER A 62 5.45 -0.71 25.46
N ARG A 63 4.93 0.13 26.37
CA ARG A 63 3.49 0.41 26.43
C ARG A 63 3.04 1.09 25.14
N ARG A 64 1.97 0.56 24.55
CA ARG A 64 1.31 1.08 23.36
C ARG A 64 -0.19 1.21 23.63
N TYR A 65 -0.76 2.30 23.16
CA TYR A 65 -2.17 2.61 23.24
C TYR A 65 -2.76 2.56 21.83
N SER A 66 -3.94 1.98 21.70
CA SER A 66 -4.73 1.98 20.46
C SER A 66 -6.20 2.14 20.81
N LEU A 67 -7.04 2.51 19.85
CA LEU A 67 -8.48 2.44 20.03
C LEU A 67 -8.90 0.98 20.26
N HIS A 68 -9.97 0.81 21.03
CA HIS A 68 -10.60 -0.50 21.12
C HIS A 68 -11.37 -0.77 19.81
N PRO A 69 -11.24 -1.97 19.21
CA PRO A 69 -12.03 -2.32 18.04
C PRO A 69 -13.52 -2.34 18.44
N LEU A 70 -14.33 -1.66 17.64
CA LEU A 70 -15.78 -1.74 17.68
C LEU A 70 -16.25 -3.04 17.04
N ILE A 71 -15.50 -3.52 16.05
CA ILE A 71 -15.74 -4.76 15.33
C ILE A 71 -14.41 -5.48 15.20
N GLU A 72 -14.41 -6.76 15.56
CA GLU A 72 -13.34 -7.71 15.27
C GLU A 72 -14.04 -8.95 14.72
N TRP A 73 -13.73 -9.29 13.48
CA TRP A 73 -14.38 -10.40 12.79
C TRP A 73 -13.34 -11.15 11.96
N SER A 74 -13.45 -12.47 11.92
CA SER A 74 -12.64 -13.30 11.05
C SER A 74 -13.43 -14.50 10.58
N ASN A 75 -13.23 -14.88 9.33
CA ASN A 75 -13.79 -16.11 8.78
C ASN A 75 -12.82 -16.73 7.77
N SER A 76 -12.92 -18.05 7.62
CA SER A 76 -12.16 -18.83 6.65
C SER A 76 -13.11 -19.33 5.57
N TYR A 77 -12.70 -19.19 4.32
CA TYR A 77 -13.42 -19.65 3.15
C TYR A 77 -12.60 -20.71 2.43
N ASP A 78 -13.29 -21.64 1.81
CA ASP A 78 -12.71 -22.67 0.94
C ASP A 78 -12.67 -22.13 -0.49
N LEU A 79 -11.50 -22.19 -1.12
CA LEU A 79 -11.30 -21.72 -2.50
C LEU A 79 -11.75 -22.75 -3.54
N GLU A 80 -11.89 -24.03 -3.18
CA GLU A 80 -12.30 -25.11 -4.09
C GLU A 80 -13.80 -25.04 -4.44
N ASN A 81 -14.61 -24.37 -3.61
CA ASN A 81 -16.08 -24.39 -3.69
C ASN A 81 -16.71 -23.24 -4.48
N LYS A 82 -16.02 -22.68 -5.49
CA LYS A 82 -16.49 -21.53 -6.31
C LYS A 82 -16.89 -20.34 -5.43
N LEU A 83 -15.96 -19.89 -4.60
CA LEU A 83 -16.12 -18.64 -3.87
C LEU A 83 -16.24 -17.48 -4.88
N GLU A 84 -17.21 -16.59 -4.66
CA GLU A 84 -17.41 -15.38 -5.47
C GLU A 84 -17.22 -14.15 -4.56
N GLU A 85 -16.36 -13.22 -4.97
CA GLU A 85 -15.93 -12.09 -4.15
C GLU A 85 -17.05 -11.10 -3.85
N ASP A 86 -17.96 -10.90 -4.79
CA ASP A 86 -19.12 -10.01 -4.66
C ASP A 86 -20.14 -10.61 -3.67
N VAL A 87 -20.32 -11.92 -3.67
CA VAL A 87 -21.17 -12.64 -2.72
C VAL A 87 -20.62 -12.50 -1.31
N VAL A 88 -19.32 -12.73 -1.10
CA VAL A 88 -18.68 -12.54 0.21
C VAL A 88 -18.80 -11.10 0.67
N TRP A 89 -18.56 -10.13 -0.22
CA TRP A 89 -18.73 -8.71 0.08
C TRP A 89 -20.15 -8.39 0.57
N GLN A 90 -21.18 -8.80 -0.19
CA GLN A 90 -22.57 -8.50 0.12
C GLN A 90 -23.03 -9.15 1.43
N GLN A 91 -22.73 -10.42 1.65
CA GLN A 91 -23.25 -11.19 2.78
C GLN A 91 -22.47 -10.98 4.08
N ASP A 92 -21.14 -10.85 3.97
CA ASP A 92 -20.26 -10.91 5.13
C ASP A 92 -19.57 -9.59 5.46
N ILE A 93 -19.14 -8.82 4.46
CA ILE A 93 -18.27 -7.66 4.70
C ILE A 93 -19.08 -6.36 4.83
N SER A 94 -20.01 -6.12 3.90
CA SER A 94 -20.71 -4.84 3.74
C SER A 94 -21.43 -4.37 5.02
N LYS A 95 -21.95 -5.31 5.81
CA LYS A 95 -22.67 -5.04 7.08
C LYS A 95 -21.82 -4.30 8.11
N PHE A 96 -20.50 -4.48 8.10
CA PHE A 96 -19.58 -3.81 9.01
C PHE A 96 -19.24 -2.38 8.58
N LEU A 97 -19.45 -2.08 7.30
CA LEU A 97 -19.05 -0.83 6.63
C LEU A 97 -20.22 0.07 6.27
N LYS A 98 -21.47 -0.38 6.48
CA LYS A 98 -22.71 0.34 6.10
C LYS A 98 -22.77 1.81 6.56
N GLU A 99 -22.21 2.12 7.73
CA GLU A 99 -22.24 3.44 8.37
C GLU A 99 -21.11 4.37 7.90
N LEU A 100 -20.18 3.87 7.07
CA LEU A 100 -19.11 4.68 6.51
C LEU A 100 -19.63 5.57 5.36
N PRO A 101 -19.00 6.72 5.09
CA PRO A 101 -19.30 7.54 3.93
C PRO A 101 -19.19 6.75 2.61
N ASP A 102 -20.02 7.10 1.63
CA ASP A 102 -20.13 6.38 0.35
C ASP A 102 -18.75 6.21 -0.33
N ASN A 103 -17.97 7.29 -0.43
CA ASN A 103 -16.64 7.26 -1.03
C ASN A 103 -15.66 6.29 -0.34
N VAL A 104 -15.79 6.13 0.99
CA VAL A 104 -14.96 5.20 1.78
C VAL A 104 -15.43 3.77 1.55
N ARG A 105 -16.76 3.54 1.46
CA ARG A 105 -17.31 2.22 1.12
C ARG A 105 -16.94 1.78 -0.29
N ASP A 106 -16.90 2.70 -1.25
CA ASP A 106 -16.53 2.41 -2.63
C ASP A 106 -15.06 1.97 -2.74
N ILE A 107 -14.16 2.63 -2.00
CA ILE A 107 -12.76 2.22 -1.89
C ILE A 107 -12.66 0.81 -1.29
N TRP A 108 -13.36 0.55 -0.18
CA TRP A 108 -13.35 -0.77 0.45
C TRP A 108 -13.93 -1.85 -0.46
N HIS A 109 -15.01 -1.54 -1.16
CA HIS A 109 -15.66 -2.47 -2.09
C HIS A 109 -14.66 -2.88 -3.17
N TYR A 110 -14.12 -1.91 -3.89
CA TYR A 110 -13.15 -2.15 -4.96
C TYR A 110 -11.92 -2.92 -4.45
N GLY A 111 -11.27 -2.40 -3.41
CA GLY A 111 -10.06 -3.02 -2.89
C GLY A 111 -10.28 -4.43 -2.36
N PHE A 112 -11.38 -4.65 -1.63
CA PHE A 112 -11.70 -5.99 -1.12
C PHE A 112 -11.96 -6.99 -2.24
N THR A 113 -12.82 -6.64 -3.20
CA THR A 113 -13.19 -7.56 -4.28
C THR A 113 -12.00 -7.87 -5.17
N GLU A 114 -11.19 -6.88 -5.54
CA GLU A 114 -9.97 -7.11 -6.32
C GLU A 114 -9.00 -8.04 -5.57
N MET A 115 -8.79 -7.85 -4.27
CA MET A 115 -7.82 -8.66 -3.52
C MET A 115 -8.33 -10.08 -3.25
N LEU A 116 -9.63 -10.25 -2.98
CA LEU A 116 -10.22 -11.58 -2.82
C LEU A 116 -10.25 -12.32 -4.17
N ASN A 117 -10.57 -11.63 -5.27
CA ASN A 117 -10.57 -12.23 -6.61
C ASN A 117 -9.16 -12.70 -7.01
N ASN A 118 -8.12 -11.90 -6.72
CA ASN A 118 -6.74 -12.35 -6.90
C ASN A 118 -6.41 -13.63 -6.10
N ALA A 119 -6.92 -13.75 -4.87
CA ALA A 119 -6.73 -14.98 -4.08
C ALA A 119 -7.48 -16.18 -4.71
N ILE A 120 -8.71 -15.97 -5.19
CA ILE A 120 -9.52 -17.01 -5.86
C ILE A 120 -8.86 -17.50 -7.14
N ASP A 121 -8.51 -16.57 -8.04
CA ASP A 121 -8.06 -16.92 -9.39
C ASP A 121 -6.59 -17.29 -9.46
N HIS A 122 -5.78 -16.80 -8.51
CA HIS A 122 -4.34 -16.84 -8.66
C HIS A 122 -3.54 -17.47 -7.54
N SER A 123 -4.09 -17.68 -6.34
CA SER A 123 -3.29 -18.25 -5.23
C SER A 123 -2.84 -19.69 -5.49
N SER A 124 -3.65 -20.49 -6.21
CA SER A 124 -3.54 -21.96 -6.24
C SER A 124 -3.61 -22.61 -4.85
N GLY A 125 -4.17 -21.88 -3.87
CA GLY A 125 -4.39 -22.33 -2.50
C GLY A 125 -5.70 -23.09 -2.34
N SER A 126 -5.93 -23.59 -1.13
CA SER A 126 -7.17 -24.27 -0.74
C SER A 126 -8.08 -23.39 0.10
N ARG A 127 -7.53 -22.39 0.78
CA ARG A 127 -8.29 -21.55 1.72
C ARG A 127 -7.85 -20.10 1.69
N VAL A 128 -8.80 -19.24 2.03
CA VAL A 128 -8.55 -17.82 2.31
C VAL A 128 -9.15 -17.43 3.65
N ILE A 129 -8.38 -16.73 4.47
CA ILE A 129 -8.82 -16.16 5.74
C ILE A 129 -8.99 -14.66 5.56
N ILE A 130 -10.15 -14.16 5.94
CA ILE A 130 -10.43 -12.73 5.97
C ILE A 130 -10.52 -12.30 7.43
N HIS A 131 -9.86 -11.19 7.76
CA HIS A 131 -9.93 -10.56 9.06
C HIS A 131 -10.29 -9.08 8.91
N ILE A 132 -11.23 -8.61 9.72
CA ILE A 132 -11.65 -7.22 9.78
C ILE A 132 -11.49 -6.73 11.21
N GLU A 133 -10.80 -5.61 11.35
CA GLU A 133 -10.79 -4.84 12.57
C GLU A 133 -11.24 -3.42 12.26
N LYS A 134 -12.31 -2.96 12.92
CA LYS A 134 -12.83 -1.59 12.77
C LYS A 134 -12.87 -0.91 14.11
N THR A 135 -12.26 0.27 14.18
CA THR A 135 -12.33 1.17 15.32
C THR A 135 -13.29 2.32 15.02
N ALA A 136 -13.43 3.28 15.94
CA ALA A 136 -14.19 4.49 15.69
C ALA A 136 -13.61 5.35 14.54
N SER A 137 -12.31 5.27 14.27
CA SER A 137 -11.64 6.15 13.29
C SER A 137 -11.08 5.44 12.07
N THR A 138 -10.88 4.13 12.14
CA THR A 138 -10.16 3.36 11.11
C THR A 138 -10.84 2.03 10.86
N THR A 139 -10.61 1.48 9.67
CA THR A 139 -10.94 0.11 9.32
C THR A 139 -9.69 -0.52 8.72
N ASN A 140 -9.46 -1.79 9.04
CA ASN A 140 -8.37 -2.59 8.50
C ASN A 140 -8.96 -3.93 8.05
N ILE A 141 -8.65 -4.36 6.83
CA ILE A 141 -9.01 -5.68 6.30
C ILE A 141 -7.73 -6.40 5.88
N MET A 142 -7.60 -7.65 6.31
CA MET A 142 -6.54 -8.55 5.91
C MET A 142 -7.12 -9.76 5.18
N ILE A 143 -6.53 -10.14 4.06
CA ILE A 143 -6.87 -11.32 3.28
C ILE A 143 -5.63 -12.20 3.19
N ILE A 144 -5.71 -13.45 3.62
CA ILE A 144 -4.58 -14.37 3.70
C ILE A 144 -4.94 -15.66 2.98
N ASP A 145 -4.28 -15.97 1.87
CA ASP A 145 -4.37 -17.29 1.23
C ASP A 145 -3.23 -18.21 1.66
N ASP A 146 -3.41 -19.52 1.46
CA ASP A 146 -2.42 -20.56 1.74
C ASP A 146 -1.70 -21.08 0.47
N GLY A 147 -1.75 -20.32 -0.62
CA GLY A 147 -1.29 -20.72 -1.95
C GLY A 147 0.22 -20.67 -2.19
N GLU A 148 0.62 -20.59 -3.47
CA GLU A 148 2.05 -20.61 -3.85
C GLU A 148 2.80 -19.30 -3.47
N GLY A 149 2.05 -18.21 -3.32
CA GLY A 149 2.57 -16.87 -3.08
C GLY A 149 2.72 -16.04 -4.34
N ILE A 150 2.19 -14.82 -4.32
CA ILE A 150 2.08 -13.93 -5.49
C ILE A 150 3.43 -13.64 -6.16
N PHE A 151 4.49 -13.35 -5.40
CA PHE A 151 5.77 -12.96 -6.01
C PHE A 151 6.49 -14.16 -6.62
N LYS A 152 6.40 -15.34 -6.00
CA LYS A 152 6.90 -16.61 -6.57
C LYS A 152 6.15 -16.99 -7.83
N LYS A 153 4.83 -16.82 -7.85
CA LYS A 153 4.01 -16.99 -9.06
C LYS A 153 4.49 -16.11 -10.20
N ILE A 154 4.60 -14.80 -9.96
CA ILE A 154 5.04 -13.84 -10.97
C ILE A 154 6.47 -14.15 -11.44
N GLN A 155 7.36 -14.52 -10.53
CA GLN A 155 8.73 -14.91 -10.86
C GLN A 155 8.74 -16.09 -11.83
N ARG A 156 7.93 -17.14 -11.54
CA ARG A 156 7.81 -18.34 -12.38
C ARG A 156 7.22 -18.01 -13.75
N GLU A 157 6.12 -17.27 -13.80
CA GLU A 157 5.40 -16.94 -15.04
C GLU A 157 6.19 -15.99 -15.97
N LEU A 158 6.99 -15.09 -15.40
CA LEU A 158 7.82 -14.15 -16.18
C LEU A 158 9.28 -14.60 -16.34
N GLY A 159 9.66 -15.76 -15.79
CA GLY A 159 11.03 -16.27 -15.84
C GLY A 159 12.06 -15.34 -15.19
N LEU A 160 11.68 -14.67 -14.09
CA LEU A 160 12.53 -13.70 -13.41
C LEU A 160 13.60 -14.42 -12.58
N SER A 161 14.79 -13.82 -12.53
CA SER A 161 15.93 -14.38 -11.78
C SER A 161 15.77 -14.28 -10.26
N ASP A 162 14.92 -13.36 -9.79
CA ASP A 162 14.75 -13.04 -8.38
C ASP A 162 13.30 -12.63 -8.11
N GLU A 163 12.76 -13.04 -6.96
CA GLU A 163 11.40 -12.75 -6.52
C GLU A 163 11.14 -11.24 -6.33
N ARG A 164 12.17 -10.46 -5.99
CA ARG A 164 12.09 -8.99 -5.86
C ARG A 164 11.80 -8.30 -7.20
N HIS A 165 12.13 -8.92 -8.33
CA HIS A 165 11.75 -8.39 -9.63
C HIS A 165 10.23 -8.40 -9.81
N SER A 166 9.53 -9.35 -9.18
CA SER A 166 8.06 -9.41 -9.22
C SER A 166 7.42 -8.16 -8.60
N VAL A 167 8.05 -7.59 -7.58
CA VAL A 167 7.60 -6.35 -6.92
C VAL A 167 7.63 -5.18 -7.91
N LEU A 168 8.74 -5.01 -8.64
CA LEU A 168 8.87 -3.99 -9.67
C LEU A 168 7.82 -4.17 -10.77
N GLU A 169 7.58 -5.41 -11.21
CA GLU A 169 6.59 -5.71 -12.24
C GLU A 169 5.13 -5.42 -11.79
N LEU A 170 4.83 -5.62 -10.50
CA LEU A 170 3.56 -5.23 -9.88
C LEU A 170 3.43 -3.71 -9.75
N ALA A 171 4.49 -3.04 -9.29
CA ALA A 171 4.51 -1.60 -9.05
C ALA A 171 4.22 -0.79 -10.33
N LYS A 172 4.67 -1.29 -11.51
CA LYS A 172 4.39 -0.70 -12.83
C LYS A 172 2.89 -0.74 -13.21
N GLY A 173 2.10 -1.67 -12.67
CA GLY A 173 0.71 -1.92 -13.06
C GLY A 173 0.56 -2.66 -14.40
N LYS A 174 -0.69 -2.92 -14.83
CA LYS A 174 -1.05 -3.71 -16.02
C LYS A 174 -0.38 -5.10 -16.07
N LEU A 175 -0.24 -5.74 -14.91
CA LEU A 175 0.36 -7.07 -14.78
C LEU A 175 -0.77 -8.08 -14.66
N THR A 176 -0.86 -8.97 -15.64
CA THR A 176 -1.81 -10.08 -15.64
C THR A 176 -1.13 -11.29 -16.27
N THR A 177 -1.36 -12.46 -15.68
CA THR A 177 -0.99 -13.76 -16.28
C THR A 177 -2.14 -14.35 -17.10
N ASP A 178 -3.33 -13.73 -17.06
CA ASP A 178 -4.50 -14.09 -17.85
C ASP A 178 -5.17 -12.83 -18.44
N PRO A 179 -4.66 -12.34 -19.59
CA PRO A 179 -5.15 -11.11 -20.21
C PRO A 179 -6.56 -11.22 -20.80
N ASN A 180 -7.13 -12.42 -20.94
CA ASN A 180 -8.49 -12.60 -21.46
C ASN A 180 -9.55 -12.31 -20.39
N HIS A 181 -9.19 -12.45 -19.12
CA HIS A 181 -10.12 -12.29 -17.99
C HIS A 181 -9.72 -11.15 -17.04
N HIS A 182 -8.45 -10.72 -17.01
CA HIS A 182 -7.98 -9.66 -16.11
C HIS A 182 -7.18 -8.58 -16.82
N SER A 183 -7.50 -7.32 -16.53
CA SER A 183 -6.76 -6.14 -17.02
C SER A 183 -5.36 -6.00 -16.39
N GLY A 184 -5.16 -6.59 -15.21
CA GLY A 184 -3.93 -6.48 -14.44
C GLY A 184 -3.76 -5.13 -13.72
N GLU A 185 -4.86 -4.42 -13.49
CA GLU A 185 -4.87 -3.09 -12.89
C GLU A 185 -5.30 -3.09 -11.41
N GLY A 186 -5.98 -4.16 -10.96
CA GLY A 186 -6.59 -4.28 -9.63
C GLY A 186 -5.66 -3.99 -8.45
N ILE A 187 -4.51 -4.69 -8.38
CA ILE A 187 -3.50 -4.46 -7.33
C ILE A 187 -2.95 -3.04 -7.38
N PHE A 188 -2.65 -2.53 -8.58
CA PHE A 188 -2.06 -1.20 -8.75
C PHE A 188 -2.96 -0.09 -8.22
N PHE A 189 -4.26 -0.16 -8.53
CA PHE A 189 -5.22 0.83 -8.05
C PHE A 189 -5.58 0.62 -6.59
N SER A 190 -5.79 -0.62 -6.17
CA SER A 190 -6.07 -0.95 -4.77
C SER A 190 -4.96 -0.41 -3.86
N SER A 191 -3.69 -0.62 -4.21
CA SER A 191 -2.57 -0.14 -3.38
C SER A 191 -2.56 1.37 -3.14
N ARG A 192 -3.09 2.14 -4.10
CA ARG A 192 -3.15 3.61 -4.06
C ARG A 192 -4.43 4.17 -3.47
N MET A 193 -5.48 3.35 -3.30
CA MET A 193 -6.73 3.78 -2.66
C MET A 193 -6.65 3.79 -1.13
N PHE A 194 -5.82 2.93 -0.54
CA PHE A 194 -5.71 2.79 0.92
C PHE A 194 -4.71 3.77 1.53
N ASP A 195 -4.84 4.05 2.83
CA ASP A 195 -3.85 4.87 3.57
C ASP A 195 -2.57 4.04 3.73
N ARG A 196 -2.73 2.73 3.96
CA ARG A 196 -1.64 1.75 3.86
C ARG A 196 -2.14 0.51 3.15
N PHE A 197 -1.33 0.03 2.23
CA PHE A 197 -1.51 -1.23 1.54
C PHE A 197 -0.22 -2.02 1.65
N ALA A 198 -0.31 -3.31 1.93
CA ALA A 198 0.86 -4.19 1.91
C ALA A 198 0.47 -5.58 1.41
N ILE A 199 1.41 -6.23 0.75
CA ILE A 199 1.36 -7.62 0.33
C ILE A 199 2.63 -8.27 0.86
N SER A 200 2.46 -9.31 1.66
CA SER A 200 3.53 -10.13 2.20
C SER A 200 3.43 -11.54 1.65
N SER A 201 4.50 -12.04 1.05
CA SER A 201 4.56 -13.42 0.55
C SER A 201 6.00 -13.94 0.61
N GLY A 202 6.19 -15.10 1.25
CA GLY A 202 7.52 -15.64 1.49
C GLY A 202 8.41 -14.66 2.29
N SER A 203 9.54 -14.28 1.70
CA SER A 203 10.48 -13.30 2.27
C SER A 203 10.39 -11.92 1.59
N THR A 204 9.38 -11.70 0.76
CA THR A 204 9.23 -10.48 -0.04
C THR A 204 7.99 -9.74 0.39
N ASP A 205 8.12 -8.43 0.54
CA ASP A 205 7.01 -7.52 0.80
C ASP A 205 6.90 -6.49 -0.32
N PHE A 206 5.67 -6.12 -0.66
CA PHE A 206 5.33 -4.91 -1.39
C PHE A 206 4.45 -4.09 -0.47
N SER A 207 4.75 -2.81 -0.28
CA SER A 207 3.83 -1.93 0.44
C SER A 207 3.75 -0.59 -0.25
N HIS A 208 2.70 0.15 0.07
CA HIS A 208 2.47 1.51 -0.39
C HIS A 208 1.76 2.26 0.75
N GLU A 209 2.34 3.37 1.20
CA GLU A 209 1.73 4.28 2.17
C GLU A 209 1.33 5.58 1.46
N PHE A 210 0.07 5.98 1.61
CA PHE A 210 -0.43 7.20 0.99
C PHE A 210 0.30 8.45 1.52
N ASP A 211 0.59 9.40 0.62
CA ASP A 211 1.40 10.60 0.88
C ASP A 211 2.83 10.32 1.39
N LYS A 212 3.33 9.10 1.24
CA LYS A 212 4.74 8.76 1.41
C LYS A 212 5.25 8.02 0.19
N THR A 213 6.55 8.15 -0.06
CA THR A 213 7.29 7.43 -1.10
C THR A 213 7.80 6.07 -0.63
N GLU A 214 7.57 5.71 0.63
CA GLU A 214 8.12 4.49 1.24
C GLU A 214 7.31 3.25 0.84
N ASP A 215 7.77 2.57 -0.21
CA ASP A 215 7.41 1.18 -0.47
C ASP A 215 8.40 0.29 0.32
N TRP A 216 7.99 -0.21 1.49
CA TRP A 216 8.83 -1.09 2.30
C TRP A 216 8.90 -2.49 1.68
N ILE A 217 10.13 -2.97 1.44
CA ILE A 217 10.45 -4.40 1.32
C ILE A 217 11.06 -4.81 2.67
N ILE A 218 10.35 -5.61 3.48
CA ILE A 218 10.90 -6.17 4.71
C ILE A 218 11.15 -7.67 4.48
N GLU A 219 12.40 -8.10 4.66
CA GLU A 219 12.70 -9.54 4.64
C GLU A 219 12.31 -10.17 5.98
N HIS A 220 11.29 -11.02 5.98
CA HIS A 220 11.00 -11.90 7.12
C HIS A 220 11.66 -13.28 6.93
N LYS A 221 12.29 -13.81 7.99
CA LYS A 221 12.97 -15.13 7.99
C LYS A 221 12.03 -16.33 7.98
N GLU A 222 10.72 -16.13 8.16
CA GLU A 222 9.74 -17.22 8.14
C GLU A 222 9.14 -17.36 6.74
N ASN A 223 9.63 -18.34 5.98
CA ASN A 223 9.00 -18.79 4.72
C ASN A 223 7.63 -19.42 5.04
N LYS A 224 6.58 -18.60 5.10
CA LYS A 224 5.20 -19.09 5.06
C LYS A 224 4.74 -19.10 3.59
N SER A 225 4.12 -20.19 3.17
CA SER A 225 3.44 -20.25 1.88
C SER A 225 2.23 -19.31 1.88
N GLY A 226 1.80 -18.90 0.69
CA GLY A 226 0.64 -18.04 0.49
C GLY A 226 0.98 -16.56 0.37
N THR A 227 -0.08 -15.76 0.32
CA THR A 227 -0.03 -14.30 0.25
C THR A 227 -0.91 -13.71 1.34
N ALA A 228 -0.39 -12.70 2.05
CA ALA A 228 -1.17 -11.89 2.97
C ALA A 228 -1.27 -10.46 2.42
N VAL A 229 -2.49 -10.00 2.17
CA VAL A 229 -2.77 -8.62 1.77
C VAL A 229 -3.34 -7.86 2.97
N PHE A 230 -2.75 -6.73 3.30
CA PHE A 230 -3.18 -5.82 4.35
C PHE A 230 -3.66 -4.50 3.73
N MET A 231 -4.88 -4.10 4.08
CA MET A 231 -5.48 -2.84 3.67
C MET A 231 -5.91 -2.05 4.90
N TYR A 232 -5.60 -0.76 4.94
CA TYR A 232 -5.93 0.14 6.05
C TYR A 232 -6.44 1.47 5.51
N LEU A 233 -7.56 1.96 6.06
CA LEU A 233 -8.16 3.23 5.67
C LEU A 233 -8.79 3.95 6.86
N SER A 234 -8.61 5.26 6.91
CA SER A 234 -9.39 6.15 7.77
C SER A 234 -10.87 6.14 7.37
N ASN A 235 -11.74 5.97 8.37
CA ASN A 235 -13.19 6.01 8.20
C ASN A 235 -13.71 7.38 7.70
N ASN A 236 -12.89 8.43 7.74
CA ASN A 236 -13.21 9.79 7.33
C ASN A 236 -12.32 10.30 6.17
N SER A 237 -11.80 9.39 5.34
CA SER A 237 -11.02 9.76 4.16
C SER A 237 -11.85 10.63 3.19
N SER A 238 -11.25 11.68 2.64
CA SER A 238 -11.84 12.50 1.57
C SER A 238 -11.53 11.94 0.17
N ARG A 239 -10.72 10.88 0.07
CA ARG A 239 -10.35 10.27 -1.22
C ARG A 239 -11.54 9.55 -1.84
N THR A 240 -11.53 9.48 -3.16
CA THR A 240 -12.50 8.73 -3.97
C THR A 240 -11.75 7.80 -4.90
N SER A 241 -12.32 6.63 -5.21
CA SER A 241 -11.79 5.71 -6.23
C SER A 241 -11.59 6.42 -7.57
N LYS A 242 -12.57 7.24 -7.97
CA LYS A 242 -12.48 8.12 -9.15
C LYS A 242 -11.25 9.03 -9.12
N GLY A 243 -10.99 9.73 -8.01
CA GLY A 243 -9.84 10.61 -7.90
C GLY A 243 -8.51 9.88 -8.03
N VAL A 244 -8.45 8.61 -7.58
CA VAL A 244 -7.28 7.75 -7.81
C VAL A 244 -7.17 7.36 -9.28
N PHE A 245 -8.24 6.91 -9.93
CA PHE A 245 -8.22 6.58 -11.36
C PHE A 245 -7.81 7.77 -12.22
N ASP A 246 -8.41 8.93 -11.98
CA ASP A 246 -8.16 10.18 -12.71
C ASP A 246 -6.66 10.57 -12.70
N ASN A 247 -5.91 10.22 -11.64
CA ASN A 247 -4.48 10.50 -11.53
C ASN A 247 -3.60 9.67 -12.49
N PHE A 248 -4.12 8.56 -13.02
CA PHE A 248 -3.40 7.62 -13.90
C PHE A 248 -4.04 7.47 -15.28
N THR A 249 -5.12 8.18 -15.54
CA THR A 249 -5.69 8.36 -16.87
C THR A 249 -5.15 9.65 -17.50
N SER A 250 -4.78 9.57 -18.78
CA SER A 250 -4.47 10.73 -19.62
C SER A 250 -5.46 10.71 -20.79
N ASP A 251 -6.05 11.86 -21.10
CA ASP A 251 -7.03 12.09 -22.19
C ASP A 251 -8.49 11.62 -21.88
N ASP A 252 -9.40 11.94 -22.81
CA ASP A 252 -10.86 11.67 -22.72
C ASP A 252 -11.25 10.18 -22.75
N ASP A 253 -10.31 9.27 -23.04
CA ASP A 253 -10.57 7.84 -23.24
C ASP A 253 -10.60 7.02 -21.92
N TYR A 254 -10.46 7.63 -20.74
CA TYR A 254 -10.50 6.98 -19.42
C TYR A 254 -9.54 5.77 -19.23
N GLY A 255 -8.60 5.55 -20.14
CA GLY A 255 -7.67 4.42 -20.08
C GLY A 255 -6.53 4.67 -19.09
N PHE A 256 -6.10 3.62 -18.36
CA PHE A 256 -4.89 3.63 -17.55
C PHE A 256 -3.66 3.81 -18.44
N THR A 257 -3.26 5.05 -18.72
CA THR A 257 -2.22 5.38 -19.70
C THR A 257 -0.97 5.97 -19.06
N LYS A 258 -1.00 6.26 -17.76
CA LYS A 258 0.11 6.82 -17.01
C LYS A 258 0.52 5.89 -15.89
N THR A 259 1.81 5.65 -15.69
CA THR A 259 2.33 4.91 -14.54
C THR A 259 3.47 5.66 -13.84
N ILE A 260 3.72 5.30 -12.58
CA ILE A 260 4.88 5.76 -11.80
C ILE A 260 5.68 4.52 -11.44
N VAL A 261 6.96 4.51 -11.81
CA VAL A 261 7.89 3.40 -11.60
C VAL A 261 8.92 3.83 -10.56
N PRO A 262 8.89 3.26 -9.34
CA PRO A 262 9.93 3.49 -8.35
C PRO A 262 11.23 2.86 -8.81
N VAL A 263 12.25 3.68 -9.07
CA VAL A 263 13.50 3.24 -9.68
C VAL A 263 14.38 2.48 -8.68
N HIS A 264 14.25 2.77 -7.38
CA HIS A 264 14.97 2.03 -6.32
C HIS A 264 14.62 0.53 -6.33
N LEU A 265 13.42 0.14 -6.77
CA LEU A 265 13.02 -1.28 -6.91
C LEU A 265 13.81 -2.04 -7.98
N ALA A 266 14.56 -1.34 -8.85
CA ALA A 266 15.48 -1.96 -9.80
C ALA A 266 16.91 -2.15 -9.24
N GLN A 267 17.19 -1.66 -8.02
CA GLN A 267 18.43 -1.94 -7.29
C GLN A 267 18.36 -3.35 -6.67
N TYR A 268 19.47 -4.08 -6.69
CA TYR A 268 19.55 -5.43 -6.14
C TYR A 268 20.70 -5.53 -5.15
N GLY A 269 20.39 -5.77 -3.87
CA GLY A 269 21.41 -5.75 -2.83
C GLY A 269 22.15 -4.42 -2.83
N ASP A 270 23.48 -4.46 -2.92
CA ASP A 270 24.34 -3.27 -2.94
C ASP A 270 24.60 -2.74 -4.38
N ASP A 271 23.93 -3.28 -5.41
CA ASP A 271 24.18 -2.89 -6.80
C ASP A 271 23.65 -1.48 -7.10
N GLN A 272 24.55 -0.62 -7.55
CA GLN A 272 24.19 0.66 -8.15
C GLN A 272 23.61 0.46 -9.56
N LEU A 273 22.72 1.37 -9.98
CA LEU A 273 22.05 1.35 -11.28
C LEU A 273 22.98 1.84 -12.41
N ILE A 274 23.98 1.03 -12.77
CA ILE A 274 25.08 1.45 -13.67
C ILE A 274 24.86 1.02 -15.12
N SER A 275 24.31 -0.19 -15.32
CA SER A 275 24.37 -0.94 -16.59
C SER A 275 23.13 -0.78 -17.47
N ARG A 276 23.28 -1.05 -18.78
CA ARG A 276 22.15 -1.10 -19.72
C ARG A 276 21.19 -2.25 -19.44
N SER A 277 21.68 -3.40 -18.95
CA SER A 277 20.82 -4.53 -18.61
C SER A 277 19.87 -4.19 -17.46
N GLN A 278 20.33 -3.43 -16.46
CA GLN A 278 19.47 -2.89 -15.40
C GLN A 278 18.39 -1.96 -15.98
N ALA A 279 18.77 -1.02 -16.86
CA ALA A 279 17.81 -0.15 -17.53
C ALA A 279 16.77 -0.94 -18.34
N LYS A 280 17.19 -1.92 -19.15
CA LYS A 280 16.28 -2.75 -19.93
C LYS A 280 15.25 -3.49 -19.07
N ARG A 281 15.65 -3.98 -17.88
CA ARG A 281 14.69 -4.59 -16.92
C ARG A 281 13.67 -3.59 -16.42
N LEU A 282 14.10 -2.37 -16.07
CA LEU A 282 13.19 -1.29 -15.68
C LEU A 282 12.19 -0.96 -16.80
N LEU A 283 12.64 -1.00 -18.06
CA LEU A 283 11.85 -0.66 -19.25
C LEU A 283 10.90 -1.79 -19.71
N VAL A 284 10.99 -3.01 -19.17
CA VAL A 284 10.04 -4.09 -19.55
C VAL A 284 8.60 -3.65 -19.25
N ARG A 285 7.70 -3.83 -20.22
CA ARG A 285 6.25 -3.58 -20.15
C ARG A 285 5.84 -2.11 -20.04
N ILE A 286 6.77 -1.16 -20.00
CA ILE A 286 6.40 0.24 -19.87
C ILE A 286 5.80 0.81 -21.16
N GLU A 287 6.03 0.15 -22.30
CA GLU A 287 5.43 0.47 -23.61
C GLU A 287 3.90 0.33 -23.63
N LYS A 288 3.30 -0.27 -22.59
CA LYS A 288 1.85 -0.31 -22.38
C LYS A 288 1.25 1.03 -21.90
N PHE A 289 2.09 2.02 -21.64
CA PHE A 289 1.71 3.34 -21.12
C PHE A 289 2.07 4.45 -22.12
N LYS A 290 1.29 5.52 -22.14
CA LYS A 290 1.62 6.74 -22.88
C LYS A 290 2.57 7.64 -22.08
N LYS A 291 2.44 7.64 -20.75
CA LYS A 291 3.28 8.45 -19.85
C LYS A 291 3.89 7.58 -18.76
N VAL A 292 5.21 7.66 -18.60
CA VAL A 292 5.94 6.92 -17.57
C VAL A 292 6.73 7.90 -16.74
N ILE A 293 6.44 7.93 -15.45
CA ILE A 293 7.18 8.72 -14.46
C ILE A 293 8.16 7.78 -13.75
N PHE A 294 9.45 8.01 -13.93
CA PHE A 294 10.50 7.35 -13.18
C PHE A 294 10.75 8.13 -11.88
N ASP A 295 10.42 7.51 -10.76
CA ASP A 295 10.65 8.08 -9.44
C ASP A 295 12.02 7.65 -8.91
N PHE A 296 12.94 8.60 -8.80
CA PHE A 296 14.30 8.38 -8.34
C PHE A 296 14.48 8.62 -6.83
N ASP A 297 13.38 8.65 -6.06
CA ASP A 297 13.50 8.63 -4.61
C ASP A 297 14.33 7.42 -4.14
N GLU A 298 15.16 7.65 -3.13
CA GLU A 298 16.17 6.70 -2.62
C GLU A 298 17.29 6.28 -3.61
N VAL A 299 17.35 6.87 -4.81
CA VAL A 299 18.43 6.61 -5.78
C VAL A 299 19.48 7.71 -5.72
N GLU A 300 20.63 7.39 -5.11
CA GLU A 300 21.75 8.34 -4.98
C GLU A 300 22.40 8.69 -6.33
N THR A 301 22.62 7.69 -7.17
CA THR A 301 23.34 7.83 -8.44
C THR A 301 22.96 6.76 -9.45
N ILE A 302 23.15 7.06 -10.74
CA ILE A 302 22.97 6.14 -11.85
C ILE A 302 24.19 6.19 -12.77
N GLY A 303 24.48 5.11 -13.48
CA GLY A 303 25.55 5.09 -14.47
C GLY A 303 25.12 5.74 -15.79
N GLN A 304 26.12 6.22 -16.53
CA GLN A 304 25.90 6.80 -17.85
C GLN A 304 25.17 5.84 -18.80
N ALA A 305 25.51 4.55 -18.75
CA ALA A 305 24.92 3.54 -19.65
C ALA A 305 23.44 3.30 -19.32
N PHE A 306 23.08 3.32 -18.03
CA PHE A 306 21.71 3.24 -17.56
C PHE A 306 20.88 4.45 -18.02
N ALA A 307 21.38 5.66 -17.80
CA ALA A 307 20.70 6.90 -18.22
C ALA A 307 20.53 6.99 -19.75
N ASP A 308 21.57 6.62 -20.50
CA ASP A 308 21.57 6.62 -21.97
C ASP A 308 20.52 5.67 -22.56
N GLU A 309 20.36 4.50 -21.94
CA GLU A 309 19.37 3.51 -22.39
C GLU A 309 17.93 4.03 -22.22
N ILE A 310 17.60 4.61 -21.06
CA ILE A 310 16.23 5.07 -20.74
C ILE A 310 15.89 6.35 -21.51
N PHE A 311 16.70 7.39 -21.35
CA PHE A 311 16.31 8.75 -21.75
C PHE A 311 16.69 9.10 -23.19
N ARG A 312 17.58 8.33 -23.81
CA ARG A 312 17.96 8.52 -25.22
C ARG A 312 17.53 7.35 -26.10
N VAL A 313 18.05 6.15 -25.84
CA VAL A 313 17.80 4.99 -26.72
C VAL A 313 16.33 4.61 -26.76
N PHE A 314 15.72 4.38 -25.59
CA PHE A 314 14.32 3.98 -25.49
C PHE A 314 13.38 5.10 -25.95
N GLN A 315 13.61 6.34 -25.52
CA GLN A 315 12.82 7.51 -25.99
C GLN A 315 12.87 7.70 -27.51
N LEU A 316 14.00 7.41 -28.17
CA LEU A 316 14.10 7.48 -29.64
C LEU A 316 13.28 6.40 -30.34
N GLN A 317 13.11 5.24 -29.71
CA GLN A 317 12.31 4.12 -30.21
C GLN A 317 10.80 4.33 -29.94
N HIS A 318 10.45 5.07 -28.89
CA HIS A 318 9.08 5.32 -28.44
C HIS A 318 8.78 6.83 -28.36
N LYS A 319 8.75 7.49 -29.52
CA LYS A 319 8.63 8.97 -29.61
C LYS A 319 7.29 9.51 -29.13
N GLU A 320 6.27 8.66 -29.16
CA GLU A 320 4.91 8.93 -28.70
C GLU A 320 4.78 8.88 -27.17
N MET A 321 5.74 8.27 -26.47
CA MET A 321 5.72 8.15 -25.03
C MET A 321 6.35 9.38 -24.36
N GLU A 322 5.73 9.83 -23.28
CA GLU A 322 6.27 10.85 -22.39
C GLU A 322 7.01 10.19 -21.21
N LEU A 323 8.34 10.31 -21.20
CA LEU A 323 9.17 9.83 -20.09
C LEU A 323 9.56 11.01 -19.20
N VAL A 324 9.23 10.93 -17.92
CA VAL A 324 9.50 11.99 -16.92
C VAL A 324 10.32 11.42 -15.78
N ALA A 325 11.32 12.15 -15.32
CA ALA A 325 12.07 11.82 -14.11
C ALA A 325 11.66 12.77 -12.96
N ILE A 326 11.34 12.22 -11.79
CA ILE A 326 11.03 12.98 -10.56
C ILE A 326 11.92 12.54 -9.40
N ASN A 327 11.95 13.34 -8.33
CA ASN A 327 12.71 13.08 -7.10
C ASN A 327 14.21 12.80 -7.34
N THR A 328 14.77 13.34 -8.43
CA THR A 328 16.17 13.10 -8.80
C THR A 328 17.13 13.87 -7.88
N GLN A 329 18.16 13.18 -7.41
CA GLN A 329 19.33 13.84 -6.81
C GLN A 329 20.22 14.49 -7.88
N LYS A 330 21.12 15.38 -7.44
CA LYS A 330 22.02 16.13 -8.34
C LYS A 330 22.85 15.23 -9.26
N GLN A 331 23.35 14.09 -8.76
CA GLN A 331 24.14 13.15 -9.56
C GLN A 331 23.30 12.47 -10.64
N VAL A 332 22.09 12.03 -10.27
CA VAL A 332 21.11 11.44 -11.20
C VAL A 332 20.77 12.45 -12.30
N GLN A 333 20.42 13.68 -11.94
CA GLN A 333 20.08 14.74 -12.90
C GLN A 333 21.21 15.04 -13.89
N GLN A 334 22.47 15.02 -13.45
CA GLN A 334 23.63 15.20 -14.33
C GLN A 334 23.74 14.08 -15.36
N MET A 335 23.51 12.83 -14.98
CA MET A 335 23.57 11.69 -15.89
C MET A 335 22.43 11.69 -16.91
N ILE A 336 21.21 12.04 -16.48
CA ILE A 336 20.06 12.22 -17.37
C ILE A 336 20.34 13.34 -18.38
N SER A 337 20.79 14.51 -17.91
CA SER A 337 21.12 15.64 -18.79
C SER A 337 22.20 15.27 -19.81
N ARG A 338 23.22 14.52 -19.37
CA ARG A 338 24.28 14.03 -20.24
C ARG A 338 23.76 13.07 -21.32
N ALA A 339 22.85 12.17 -20.97
CA ALA A 339 22.22 11.25 -21.91
C ALA A 339 21.41 12.02 -22.99
N LEU A 340 20.66 13.05 -22.58
CA LEU A 340 19.85 13.87 -23.49
C LEU A 340 20.69 14.81 -24.37
N SER A 341 21.87 15.23 -23.92
CA SER A 341 22.77 16.13 -24.67
C SER A 341 23.57 15.46 -25.80
N LYS A 342 23.55 14.13 -25.88
CA LYS A 342 24.26 13.39 -26.93
C LYS A 342 23.38 13.30 -28.18
N GLU A 343 23.74 14.05 -29.21
CA GLU A 343 23.22 13.88 -30.58
C GLU A 343 23.52 12.49 -31.15
#